data_AF-A0A0P1EWS0-F1
#
_entry.id   AF-A0A0P1EWS0-F1
#
_cell.length_a   1.000
_cell.length_b   1.000
_cell.length_c   1.000
_cell.angle_alpha   90.00
_cell.angle_beta   90.00
_cell.angle_gamma   90.00
#
_symmetry.space_group_name_H-M   'P 1'
#
loop_
_entity.id
_entity.type
_entity.pdbx_description
1 polymer ?
#
loop_
_entity_poly.entity_id
_entity_poly.type
_entity_poly.pdbx_seq_one_letter_code
_entity_poly.pdbx_strand_id
1 'polypeptide(L)'
;MSDNVQDQVIAIIAEQAMLEVEDVSLTASLADLGIDSLGLVESIFAIEEAFDIQVPFNANEPEKSDFDISSVAAIVAAVEGLVKAQS
;
A
#
# COMPACT_ATOMS: atom_id res chain seq x y z
N MET A 1 8.15 20.03 3.10
CA MET A 1 8.03 18.93 2.15
C MET A 1 6.59 18.50 2.26
N SER A 2 5.79 18.72 1.23
CA SER A 2 4.40 18.29 1.25
C SER A 2 4.44 16.79 1.06
N ASP A 3 4.39 16.04 2.15
CA ASP A 3 4.45 14.59 2.13
C ASP A 3 3.30 14.08 1.26
N ASN A 4 3.64 13.68 0.03
CA ASN A 4 2.68 13.16 -0.90
C ASN A 4 2.32 11.74 -0.43
N VAL A 5 1.03 11.43 -0.33
CA VAL A 5 0.56 10.08 0.05
C VAL A 5 1.25 9.02 -0.81
N GLN A 6 1.45 9.31 -2.10
CA GLN A 6 2.18 8.44 -3.01
C GLN A 6 3.61 8.15 -2.54
N ASP A 7 4.39 9.17 -2.18
CA ASP A 7 5.80 9.00 -1.82
C ASP A 7 5.96 8.15 -0.56
N GLN A 8 5.08 8.37 0.44
CA GLN A 8 5.06 7.56 1.66
C GLN A 8 4.64 6.12 1.41
N VAL A 9 3.59 5.89 0.60
CA VAL A 9 3.16 4.53 0.24
C VAL A 9 4.27 3.79 -0.52
N ILE A 10 4.94 4.45 -1.46
CA ILE A 10 6.10 3.88 -2.18
C ILE A 10 7.21 3.52 -1.20
N ALA A 11 7.54 4.40 -0.25
CA ALA A 11 8.57 4.14 0.75
C ALA A 11 8.26 2.91 1.60
N ILE A 12 7.01 2.76 2.07
CA ILE A 12 6.57 1.60 2.84
C ILE A 12 6.71 0.33 2.01
N ILE A 13 6.21 0.34 0.76
CA ILE A 13 6.27 -0.82 -0.13
C ILE A 13 7.73 -1.21 -0.44
N ALA A 14 8.60 -0.22 -0.68
CA ALA A 14 10.02 -0.46 -0.91
C ALA A 14 10.68 -1.13 0.30
N GLU A 15 10.39 -0.66 1.51
CA GLU A 15 10.90 -1.25 2.75
C GLU A 15 10.45 -2.71 2.93
N GLN A 16 9.17 -2.99 2.69
CA GLN A 16 8.62 -4.36 2.77
C GLN A 16 9.18 -5.29 1.69
N ALA A 17 9.47 -4.77 0.50
CA ALA A 17 10.07 -5.51 -0.60
C ALA A 17 11.61 -5.64 -0.48
N MET A 18 12.25 -4.97 0.49
CA MET A 18 13.71 -4.78 0.55
C MET A 18 14.30 -4.20 -0.74
N LEU A 19 13.60 -3.26 -1.36
CA LEU A 19 13.98 -2.56 -2.58
C LEU A 19 14.30 -1.08 -2.30
N GLU A 20 14.94 -0.40 -3.24
CA GLU A 20 15.02 1.05 -3.21
C GLU A 20 13.71 1.65 -3.72
N VAL A 21 13.34 2.84 -3.23
CA VAL A 21 12.10 3.54 -3.65
C VAL A 21 12.02 3.77 -5.16
N GLU A 22 13.17 3.89 -5.81
CA GLU A 22 13.32 4.08 -7.26
C GLU A 22 13.12 2.78 -8.06
N ASP A 23 13.21 1.61 -7.42
CA ASP A 23 12.91 0.31 -8.03
C ASP A 23 11.41 -0.05 -7.95
N VAL A 24 10.61 0.71 -7.18
CA VAL A 24 9.17 0.48 -7.04
C VAL A 24 8.41 1.16 -8.17
N SER A 25 7.94 0.35 -9.13
CA SER A 25 7.07 0.85 -10.20
C SER A 25 5.61 0.94 -9.76
N LEU A 26 4.97 2.08 -10.06
CA LEU A 26 3.55 2.30 -9.84
C LEU A 26 2.64 1.26 -10.53
N THR A 27 3.09 0.67 -11.64
CA THR A 27 2.32 -0.33 -12.38
C THR A 27 2.60 -1.76 -11.92
N ALA A 28 3.58 -1.97 -11.03
CA ALA A 28 3.90 -3.31 -10.52
C ALA A 28 2.83 -3.76 -9.52
N SER A 29 2.54 -5.05 -9.50
CA SER A 29 1.82 -5.66 -8.39
C SER A 29 2.78 -5.90 -7.22
N LEU A 30 2.25 -6.06 -6.01
CA LEU A 30 3.08 -6.40 -4.85
C LEU A 30 3.82 -7.73 -5.06
N ALA A 31 3.20 -8.69 -5.74
CA ALA A 31 3.83 -9.96 -6.09
C ALA A 31 5.02 -9.78 -7.05
N ASP A 32 4.93 -8.85 -8.01
CA ASP A 32 6.05 -8.53 -8.92
C ASP A 32 7.24 -7.91 -8.18
N LEU A 33 6.96 -7.19 -7.09
CA LEU A 33 7.98 -6.61 -6.20
C LEU A 33 8.55 -7.62 -5.20
N GLY A 34 8.10 -8.88 -5.25
CA GLY A 34 8.57 -9.94 -4.35
C GLY A 34 7.88 -9.95 -2.98
N ILE A 35 6.81 -9.18 -2.80
CA ILE A 35 6.01 -9.17 -1.58
C ILE A 35 5.03 -10.35 -1.62
N ASP A 36 5.10 -11.20 -0.60
CA ASP A 36 4.23 -12.36 -0.43
C ASP A 36 2.96 -12.01 0.37
N SER A 37 2.12 -13.00 0.65
CA SER A 37 0.89 -12.78 1.41
C SER A 37 1.12 -12.25 2.83
N LEU A 38 2.27 -12.57 3.45
CA LEU A 38 2.62 -12.05 4.77
C LEU A 38 3.06 -10.59 4.66
N GLY A 39 4.00 -10.29 3.75
CA GLY A 39 4.46 -8.93 3.51
C GLY A 39 3.34 -7.99 3.03
N LEU A 40 2.30 -8.50 2.36
CA LEU A 40 1.09 -7.73 2.05
C LEU A 40 0.40 -7.26 3.34
N VAL A 41 0.17 -8.16 4.29
CA VAL A 41 -0.48 -7.81 5.56
C VAL A 41 0.37 -6.81 6.34
N GLU A 42 1.69 -6.99 6.36
CA GLU A 42 2.62 -6.05 7.00
C GLU A 42 2.64 -4.69 6.30
N SER A 43 2.57 -4.65 4.96
CA SER A 43 2.47 -3.42 4.18
C SER A 43 1.19 -2.65 4.51
N ILE A 44 0.04 -3.34 4.58
CA ILE A 44 -1.23 -2.71 4.94
C ILE A 44 -1.16 -2.15 6.37
N PHE A 45 -0.63 -2.90 7.32
CA PHE A 45 -0.49 -2.44 8.70
C PHE A 45 0.42 -1.21 8.80
N ALA A 46 1.56 -1.21 8.12
CA ALA A 46 2.46 -0.06 8.09
C ALA A 46 1.82 1.19 7.45
N ILE A 47 0.99 1.01 6.41
CA ILE A 47 0.19 2.09 5.82
C ILE A 47 -0.85 2.62 6.81
N GLU A 48 -1.58 1.75 7.50
CA GLU A 48 -2.54 2.15 8.54
C GLU A 48 -1.86 2.99 9.64
N GLU A 49 -0.71 2.53 10.14
CA GLU A 49 0.06 3.26 11.16
C GLU A 49 0.63 4.59 10.64
N ALA A 50 1.12 4.65 9.40
CA ALA A 50 1.73 5.85 8.84
C ALA A 50 0.71 6.98 8.63
N PHE A 51 -0.51 6.63 8.24
CA PHE A 51 -1.57 7.60 7.90
C PHE A 51 -2.66 7.71 8.97
N ASP A 52 -2.60 6.92 10.05
CA ASP A 52 -3.65 6.81 11.08
C ASP A 52 -5.04 6.45 10.48
N ILE A 53 -5.05 5.63 9.42
CA ILE A 53 -6.27 5.20 8.71
C ILE A 53 -6.62 3.75 9.02
N GLN A 54 -7.82 3.34 8.61
CA GLN A 54 -8.25 1.94 8.66
C GLN A 54 -8.55 1.44 7.24
N VAL A 55 -7.84 0.40 6.84
CA VAL A 55 -7.95 -0.22 5.51
C VAL A 55 -8.92 -1.41 5.60
N PRO A 56 -10.00 -1.45 4.79
CA PRO A 56 -10.98 -2.53 4.81
C PRO A 56 -10.46 -3.79 4.07
N PHE A 57 -9.34 -4.34 4.53
CA PHE A 57 -8.69 -5.52 3.97
C PHE A 57 -8.83 -6.74 4.89
N ASN A 58 -9.28 -7.86 4.33
CA ASN A 58 -9.33 -9.15 5.02
C ASN A 58 -8.38 -10.13 4.32
N ALA A 59 -7.26 -10.43 4.98
CA ALA A 59 -6.25 -11.35 4.47
C ALA A 59 -6.77 -12.77 4.16
N ASN A 60 -7.87 -13.20 4.79
CA ASN A 60 -8.49 -14.50 4.54
C ASN A 60 -9.43 -14.48 3.32
N GLU A 61 -9.93 -13.31 2.91
CA GLU A 61 -10.85 -13.13 1.79
C GLU A 61 -10.39 -11.94 0.92
N PRO A 62 -9.18 -11.98 0.33
CA PRO A 62 -8.61 -10.84 -0.40
C PRO A 62 -9.47 -10.42 -1.60
N GLU A 63 -10.17 -11.36 -2.24
CA GLU A 63 -11.06 -11.09 -3.37
C GLU A 63 -12.34 -10.32 -2.99
N LYS A 64 -12.68 -10.24 -1.70
CA LYS A 64 -13.85 -9.50 -1.19
C LYS A 64 -13.48 -8.15 -0.59
N SER A 65 -12.22 -7.73 -0.69
CA SER A 65 -11.83 -6.42 -0.22
C SER A 65 -12.20 -5.35 -1.23
N ASP A 66 -12.78 -4.25 -0.75
CA ASP A 66 -12.95 -3.02 -1.52
C ASP A 66 -11.62 -2.26 -1.73
N PHE A 67 -10.54 -2.75 -1.12
CA PHE A 67 -9.19 -2.20 -1.25
C PHE A 67 -8.47 -2.83 -2.45
N ASP A 68 -8.23 -2.04 -3.49
CA ASP A 68 -7.60 -2.50 -4.72
C ASP A 68 -6.07 -2.65 -4.54
N ILE A 69 -5.62 -3.91 -4.51
CA ILE A 69 -4.20 -4.31 -4.39
C ILE A 69 -3.58 -4.75 -5.73
N SER A 70 -4.25 -4.48 -6.86
CA SER A 70 -3.79 -4.95 -8.17
C SER A 70 -2.45 -4.34 -8.60
N SER A 71 -2.15 -3.12 -8.14
CA SER A 71 -0.91 -2.40 -8.44
C SER A 71 -0.58 -1.39 -7.34
N VAL A 72 0.67 -0.95 -7.27
CA VAL A 72 1.10 0.12 -6.36
C VAL A 72 0.28 1.39 -6.58
N ALA A 73 -0.02 1.76 -7.83
CA ALA A 73 -0.87 2.91 -8.14
C ALA A 73 -2.29 2.79 -7.58
N ALA A 74 -2.88 1.58 -7.63
CA ALA A 74 -4.20 1.33 -7.08
C ALA A 74 -4.20 1.47 -5.54
N ILE A 75 -3.16 0.94 -4.89
CA ILE A 75 -2.96 1.08 -3.44
C ILE A 75 -2.84 2.55 -3.06
N VAL A 76 -1.99 3.32 -3.75
CA VAL A 76 -1.83 4.77 -3.53
C VAL A 76 -3.18 5.47 -3.63
N ALA A 77 -3.94 5.24 -4.71
CA ALA A 77 -5.24 5.87 -4.91
C ALA A 77 -6.27 5.49 -3.81
N ALA A 78 -6.24 4.24 -3.36
CA ALA A 78 -7.10 3.77 -2.27
C ALA A 78 -6.75 4.46 -0.94
N VAL A 79 -5.46 4.55 -0.60
CA VAL A 79 -4.97 5.25 0.60
C VAL A 79 -5.30 6.74 0.54
N GLU A 80 -5.08 7.41 -0.60
CA GLU A 80 -5.47 8.81 -0.80
C GLU A 80 -6.96 9.03 -0.55
N GLY A 81 -7.81 8.11 -1.03
CA GLY A 81 -9.24 8.13 -0.79
C GLY A 81 -9.59 8.04 0.70
N LEU A 82 -8.95 7.13 1.43
CA LEU A 82 -9.18 6.92 2.87
C LEU A 82 -8.71 8.12 3.70
N VAL A 83 -7.50 8.63 3.45
CA VAL A 83 -6.95 9.82 4.12
C VAL A 83 -7.86 11.02 3.91
N LYS A 84 -8.33 11.22 2.67
CA LYS A 84 -9.25 12.31 2.33
C LYS A 84 -10.62 12.15 2.99
N ALA A 85 -11.12 10.93 3.17
CA ALA A 85 -12.39 10.67 3.84
C ALA A 85 -12.34 10.93 5.36
N GLN A 86 -11.14 10.91 5.95
CA GLN A 86 -10.90 11.18 7.37
C GLN A 86 -10.74 12.69 7.69
N SER A 87 -10.51 13.51 6.66
CA SER A 87 -10.19 14.95 6.74
C SER A 87 -11.43 15.88 6.75
#